data_AF-A0A5C6BD62-F1
#
_entry.id   AF-A0A5C6BD62-F1
#
_cell.length_a   1.000
_cell.length_b   1.000
_cell.length_c   1.000
_cell.angle_alpha   90.00
_cell.angle_beta   90.00
_cell.angle_gamma   90.00
#
_symmetry.space_group_name_H-M   'P 1'
#
loop_
_entity.id
_entity.type
_entity.pdbx_description
1 polymer ?
#
loop_
_entity_poly.entity_id
_entity_poly.type
_entity_poly.pdbx_seq_one_letter_code
_entity_poly.pdbx_strand_id
1 'polypeptide(L)'
;MNIDSGDTPLLLLCPAWRNWGTSKTLKANSVILHSHQDDVIPFADSKELVSNSGLKPETLIEVGHDHRLADQEPLKAMLAACERLDNPEDIHTSKGQ
;
A
#
# COMPACT_ATOMS: atom_id res chain seq x y z
N MET A 1 -12.09 -5.59 -1.76
CA MET A 1 -11.06 -6.50 -1.19
C MET A 1 -11.69 -7.79 -0.68
N ASN A 2 -11.00 -8.92 -0.81
CA ASN A 2 -11.47 -10.24 -0.40
C ASN A 2 -10.33 -11.07 0.22
N ILE A 3 -9.73 -10.55 1.29
CA ILE A 3 -8.66 -11.22 2.03
C ILE A 3 -8.98 -11.13 3.52
N ASP A 4 -8.96 -12.28 4.20
CA ASP A 4 -8.94 -12.33 5.66
C ASP A 4 -7.50 -12.61 6.09
N SER A 5 -6.94 -11.66 6.84
CA SER A 5 -5.55 -11.69 7.29
C SER A 5 -5.45 -11.56 8.82
N GLY A 6 -6.59 -11.56 9.53
CA GLY A 6 -6.62 -11.25 10.96
C GLY A 6 -5.80 -10.00 11.29
N ASP A 7 -4.89 -10.12 12.25
CA ASP A 7 -4.01 -9.03 12.68
C ASP A 7 -2.75 -8.85 11.82
N THR A 8 -2.41 -9.82 10.96
CA THR A 8 -1.21 -9.75 10.09
C THR A 8 -1.27 -8.55 9.16
N PRO A 9 -0.32 -7.60 9.18
CA PRO A 9 -0.35 -6.42 8.33
C PRO A 9 -0.50 -6.71 6.83
N LEU A 10 -1.06 -5.77 6.08
CA LEU A 10 -1.24 -5.91 4.63
C LEU A 10 -0.34 -4.94 3.86
N LEU A 11 0.40 -5.49 2.90
CA LEU A 11 1.00 -4.72 1.82
C LEU A 11 0.33 -5.13 0.50
N LEU A 12 -0.25 -4.16 -0.20
CA LEU A 12 -1.00 -4.38 -1.43
C LEU A 12 -0.32 -3.67 -2.60
N LEU A 13 -0.20 -4.38 -3.72
CA LEU A 13 0.31 -3.82 -4.97
C LEU A 13 -0.88 -3.59 -5.90
N CYS A 14 -1.06 -2.35 -6.36
CA CYS A 14 -2.09 -1.93 -7.33
C CYS A 14 -3.47 -2.62 -7.13
N PRO A 15 -4.11 -2.49 -5.96
CA PRO A 15 -5.24 -3.34 -5.59
C PRO A 15 -6.49 -3.09 -6.44
N ALA A 16 -6.95 -4.11 -7.16
CA ALA A 16 -8.16 -4.10 -7.99
C ALA A 16 -9.47 -4.30 -7.18
N TRP A 17 -9.61 -3.61 -6.04
CA TRP A 17 -10.66 -3.87 -5.05
C TRP A 17 -12.09 -3.60 -5.54
N ARG A 18 -12.27 -2.72 -6.53
CA ARG A 18 -13.57 -2.45 -7.15
C ARG A 18 -14.03 -3.58 -8.06
N ASN A 19 -13.07 -4.19 -8.75
CA ASN A 19 -13.31 -5.25 -9.70
C ASN A 19 -13.60 -6.55 -8.92
N TRP A 20 -12.92 -6.71 -7.77
CA TRP A 20 -12.93 -7.96 -7.02
C TRP A 20 -13.04 -7.72 -5.50
N GLY A 21 -14.14 -8.23 -4.92
CA GLY A 21 -14.41 -8.25 -3.49
C GLY A 21 -15.47 -7.25 -3.03
N THR A 22 -15.90 -7.39 -1.78
CA THR A 22 -17.01 -6.60 -1.20
C THR A 22 -16.53 -5.52 -0.24
N SER A 23 -15.36 -5.71 0.39
CA SER A 23 -14.81 -4.71 1.29
C SER A 23 -14.30 -3.48 0.54
N LYS A 24 -14.71 -2.30 1.01
CA LYS A 24 -14.38 -0.98 0.46
C LYS A 24 -13.44 -0.18 1.36
N THR A 25 -12.87 -0.82 2.38
CA THR A 25 -11.95 -0.22 3.34
C THR A 25 -10.74 -1.12 3.60
N LEU A 26 -9.69 -0.52 4.11
CA LEU A 26 -8.46 -1.12 4.62
C LEU A 26 -8.49 -1.13 6.15
N LYS A 27 -7.74 -2.05 6.73
CA LYS A 27 -7.41 -1.99 8.16
C LYS A 27 -6.23 -1.04 8.40
N ALA A 28 -6.09 -0.57 9.64
CA ALA A 28 -5.12 0.46 10.00
C ALA A 28 -3.65 0.10 9.67
N ASN A 29 -3.27 -1.16 9.85
CA ASN A 29 -1.93 -1.67 9.54
C ASN A 29 -1.83 -2.14 8.07
N SER A 30 -2.16 -1.24 7.14
CA SER A 30 -2.04 -1.50 5.70
C SER A 30 -1.12 -0.48 5.02
N VAL A 31 -0.50 -0.91 3.92
CA VAL A 31 0.25 -0.08 2.97
C VAL A 31 -0.16 -0.46 1.56
N ILE A 32 -0.29 0.53 0.67
CA ILE A 32 -0.48 0.33 -0.77
C ILE A 32 0.75 0.87 -1.50
N LEU A 33 1.28 0.08 -2.42
CA LEU A 33 2.16 0.56 -3.47
C LEU A 33 1.38 0.61 -4.78
N HIS A 34 1.45 1.73 -5.50
CA HIS A 34 0.75 1.88 -6.76
C HIS A 34 1.49 2.85 -7.68
N SER A 35 1.66 2.47 -8.94
CA SER A 35 2.15 3.39 -9.98
C SER A 35 1.07 4.39 -10.38
N HIS A 36 1.43 5.67 -10.52
CA HIS A 36 0.54 6.66 -11.13
C HIS A 36 0.25 6.35 -12.61
N GLN A 37 1.15 5.62 -13.25
CA GLN A 37 1.10 5.21 -14.66
C GLN A 37 0.51 3.81 -14.83
N ASP A 38 -0.15 3.28 -13.81
CA ASP A 38 -0.89 2.02 -13.92
C ASP A 38 -2.03 2.15 -14.96
N ASP A 39 -1.92 1.39 -16.03
CA ASP A 39 -2.87 1.35 -17.14
C ASP A 39 -3.92 0.23 -17.01
N VAL A 40 -3.80 -0.61 -15.98
CA VAL A 40 -4.72 -1.73 -15.69
C VAL A 40 -5.72 -1.32 -14.61
N ILE A 41 -5.24 -0.73 -13.52
CA ILE A 41 -6.04 -0.27 -12.38
C ILE A 41 -5.81 1.22 -12.17
N PRO A 42 -6.84 2.08 -12.17
CA PRO A 42 -6.65 3.49 -11.95
C PRO A 42 -6.05 3.80 -10.57
N PHE A 43 -4.99 4.61 -10.53
CA PHE A 43 -4.39 5.09 -9.27
C PHE A 43 -5.43 5.77 -8.34
N ALA A 44 -6.44 6.42 -8.92
CA ALA A 44 -7.56 7.02 -8.19
C ALA A 44 -8.33 6.03 -7.31
N ASP A 45 -8.38 4.75 -7.68
CA ASP A 45 -9.07 3.73 -6.90
C ASP A 45 -8.35 3.46 -5.57
N SER A 46 -7.03 3.55 -5.54
CA SER A 46 -6.27 3.44 -4.28
C SER A 46 -6.41 4.70 -3.42
N LYS A 47 -6.46 5.89 -4.03
CA LYS A 47 -6.77 7.13 -3.30
C LYS A 47 -8.14 7.06 -2.63
N GLU A 48 -9.16 6.59 -3.35
CA GLU A 48 -10.49 6.41 -2.79
C GLU A 48 -10.47 5.36 -1.67
N LEU A 49 -9.78 4.24 -1.85
CA LEU A 49 -9.70 3.20 -0.83
C LEU A 49 -9.07 3.71 0.48
N VAL A 50 -7.99 4.48 0.41
CA VAL A 50 -7.38 5.13 1.58
C VAL A 50 -8.35 6.11 2.23
N SER A 51 -9.01 6.96 1.44
CA SER A 51 -9.97 7.93 1.94
C SER A 51 -11.18 7.28 2.62
N ASN A 52 -11.79 6.26 2.00
CA ASN A 52 -12.90 5.49 2.56
C ASN A 52 -12.54 4.83 3.90
N SER A 53 -11.26 4.52 4.09
CA SER A 53 -10.74 3.87 5.30
C SER A 53 -10.43 4.86 6.44
N GLY A 54 -10.51 6.17 6.19
CA GLY A 54 -10.09 7.19 7.15
C GLY A 54 -8.59 7.15 7.46
N LEU A 55 -7.79 6.56 6.56
CA LEU A 55 -6.35 6.44 6.74
C LEU A 55 -5.64 7.67 6.18
N LYS A 56 -4.39 7.86 6.63
CA LYS A 56 -3.60 8.99 6.18
C LYS A 56 -3.10 8.77 4.74
N PRO A 57 -2.86 9.84 3.97
CA PRO A 57 -2.35 9.72 2.60
C PRO A 57 -1.07 8.88 2.49
N GLU A 58 -0.22 8.87 3.52
CA GLU A 58 1.04 8.11 3.55
C GLU A 58 0.83 6.58 3.55
N THR A 59 -0.41 6.10 3.73
CA THR A 59 -0.77 4.70 3.49
C THR A 59 -0.61 4.31 2.02
N LEU A 60 -0.72 5.26 1.08
CA LEU A 60 -0.51 5.06 -0.35
C LEU A 60 0.83 5.64 -0.78
N ILE A 61 1.72 4.78 -1.22
CA ILE A 61 3.04 5.14 -1.75
C ILE A 61 2.95 5.06 -3.28
N GLU A 62 3.11 6.21 -3.95
CA GLU A 62 3.25 6.29 -5.40
C GLU A 62 4.65 5.80 -5.79
N VAL A 63 4.73 4.77 -6.64
CA VAL A 63 5.99 4.10 -6.95
C VAL A 63 5.94 3.37 -8.29
N GLY A 64 7.07 3.28 -9.00
CA GLY A 64 7.13 2.60 -10.30
C GLY A 64 6.45 3.33 -11.46
N HIS A 65 6.43 2.67 -12.63
CA HIS A 65 5.93 3.24 -13.88
C HIS A 65 5.01 2.31 -14.67
N ASP A 66 4.65 1.15 -14.11
CA ASP A 66 3.69 0.21 -14.71
C ASP A 66 2.90 -0.52 -13.61
N HIS A 67 1.86 -1.26 -14.00
CA HIS A 67 1.03 -2.05 -13.08
C HIS A 67 1.81 -3.16 -12.35
N ARG A 68 2.92 -3.64 -12.92
CA ARG A 68 3.63 -4.83 -12.44
C ARG A 68 4.50 -4.54 -11.23
N LEU A 69 5.00 -3.30 -11.11
CA LEU A 69 5.90 -2.88 -10.03
C LEU A 69 7.11 -3.83 -9.87
N ALA A 70 7.62 -4.35 -10.99
CA ALA A 70 8.66 -5.38 -10.99
C ALA A 70 10.09 -4.80 -11.05
N ASP A 71 10.22 -3.49 -11.21
CA ASP A 71 11.52 -2.83 -11.26
C ASP A 71 12.17 -2.77 -9.87
N GLN A 72 13.46 -2.47 -9.85
CA GLN A 72 14.25 -2.44 -8.62
C GLN A 72 13.70 -1.43 -7.60
N GLU A 73 13.16 -0.30 -8.06
CA GLU A 73 12.67 0.78 -7.19
C GLU A 73 11.39 0.39 -6.44
N PRO A 74 10.31 -0.11 -7.09
CA PRO A 74 9.15 -0.62 -6.38
C PRO A 74 9.45 -1.82 -5.47
N LEU A 75 10.33 -2.73 -5.89
CA LEU A 75 10.71 -3.88 -5.05
C LEU A 75 11.45 -3.46 -3.77
N LYS A 76 12.28 -2.41 -3.84
CA LYS A 76 12.90 -1.81 -2.63
C LYS A 76 11.87 -1.16 -1.73
N ALA A 77 10.89 -0.44 -2.29
CA ALA A 77 9.81 0.15 -1.53
C ALA A 77 8.95 -0.92 -0.84
N MET A 78 8.71 -2.05 -1.51
CA MET A 78 8.01 -3.21 -0.95
C MET A 78 8.77 -3.79 0.25
N LEU A 79 10.07 -4.04 0.11
CA LEU A 79 10.89 -4.56 1.20
C LEU A 79 10.87 -3.61 2.41
N ALA A 80 11.11 -2.31 2.19
CA ALA A 80 11.11 -1.31 3.25
C ALA A 80 9.75 -1.21 3.96
N ALA A 81 8.65 -1.37 3.23
CA ALA A 81 7.32 -1.38 3.80
C ALA A 81 7.04 -2.66 4.60
N CYS A 82 7.51 -3.83 4.15
CA CYS A 82 7.44 -5.08 4.93
C CYS A 82 8.20 -4.96 6.25
N GLU A 83 9.45 -4.47 6.22
CA GLU A 83 10.28 -4.26 7.42
C GLU A 83 9.61 -3.31 8.41
N ARG A 84 9.03 -2.21 7.91
CA ARG A 84 8.28 -1.24 8.75
C ARG A 84 7.01 -1.82 9.37
N LEU A 85 6.32 -2.71 8.66
CA LEU A 85 5.10 -3.35 9.16
C LEU A 85 5.41 -4.45 10.20
N ASP A 86 6.58 -5.08 10.12
CA ASP A 86 7.07 -6.05 11.10
C ASP A 86 7.43 -5.37 12.44
N ASN A 87 8.12 -4.21 12.37
CA ASN A 87 8.60 -3.48 13.56
C ASN A 87 8.14 -2.01 13.57
N PRO A 88 6.89 -1.72 14.00
CA PRO A 88 6.34 -0.36 14.00
C PRO A 88 7.02 0.62 14.98
N GLU A 89 7.84 0.15 15.92
CA GLU A 89 8.53 1.00 16.91
C GLU A 89 9.81 1.69 16.38
N ASP A 90 10.39 1.24 15.27
CA ASP A 90 11.63 1.80 14.69
C ASP A 90 11.43 3.12 13.91
N ILE A 91 10.24 3.72 13.98
CA ILE A 91 9.87 4.91 13.20
C ILE A 91 10.47 6.23 13.77
N HIS A 92 11.12 6.20 14.94
CA HIS A 92 11.65 7.41 15.61
C HIS A 92 13.18 7.59 15.67
N THR A 93 14.00 6.71 15.07
CA THR A 93 15.47 6.81 15.13
C THR A 93 16.11 7.24 13.82
N SER A 94 15.71 8.39 13.29
CA SER A 94 16.58 9.15 12.36
C SER A 94 16.35 10.66 12.45
N LYS A 95 16.53 11.21 13.65
CA LYS A 95 17.01 12.58 13.81
C LYS A 95 18.14 12.61 14.84
N GLY A 96 19.35 12.87 14.36
CA GLY A 96 20.47 13.34 15.17
C GLY A 96 21.63 12.36 15.27
N GLN A 97 22.59 12.49 14.36
CA GLN A 97 23.98 12.78 14.74
C GLN A 97 24.68 13.57 13.63
#